data_AF-A0A8T7FW85-F1
#
_entry.id   AF-A0A8T7FW85-F1
#
_cell.length_a   1.000
_cell.length_b   1.000
_cell.length_c   1.000
_cell.angle_alpha   90.00
_cell.angle_beta   90.00
_cell.angle_gamma   90.00
#
_symmetry.space_group_name_H-M   'P 1'
#
loop_
_entity.id
_entity.type
_entity.pdbx_description
1 polymer ?
#
loop_
_entity_poly.entity_id
_entity_poly.type
_entity_poly.pdbx_seq_one_letter_code
_entity_poly.pdbx_strand_id
1 'polypeptide(L)'
;MDELHRRIEADDLRFGLFLGDQIYADVEKQNGLGRIAVTLEEYRAVYEYAWSRPAMRALLPDLPLFMTLDDHEVDDDWHWRDAERRWADIPLAQ
;
A
#
# COMPACT_ATOMS: atom_id res chain seq x y z
N MET A 1 15.15 0.67 -12.23
CA MET A 1 15.90 0.42 -10.99
C MET A 1 16.91 1.54 -10.70
N ASP A 2 17.32 2.31 -11.71
CA ASP A 2 18.41 3.31 -11.63
C ASP A 2 18.04 4.71 -11.15
N GLU A 3 16.79 5.16 -11.26
CA GLU A 3 16.47 6.57 -10.92
C GLU A 3 16.40 6.79 -9.42
N LEU A 4 15.68 5.91 -8.70
CA LEU A 4 15.43 6.10 -7.28
C LEU A 4 16.71 5.97 -6.46
N HIS A 5 17.51 4.92 -6.67
CA HIS A 5 18.83 4.79 -6.03
C HIS A 5 19.74 5.99 -6.32
N ARG A 6 19.78 6.45 -7.58
CA ARG A 6 20.57 7.63 -7.94
C ARG A 6 20.11 8.86 -7.17
N ARG A 7 18.80 9.02 -6.96
CA ARG A 7 18.26 10.12 -6.17
C ARG A 7 18.53 9.95 -4.67
N ILE A 8 18.50 8.73 -4.14
CA ILE A 8 18.89 8.46 -2.74
C ILE A 8 20.31 8.95 -2.50
N GLU A 9 21.23 8.63 -3.40
CA GLU A 9 22.64 9.04 -3.30
C GLU A 9 22.84 10.53 -3.60
N ALA A 10 22.26 11.05 -4.70
CA ALA A 10 22.49 12.41 -5.17
C ALA A 10 21.84 13.47 -4.27
N ASP A 11 20.65 13.17 -3.73
CA ASP A 11 19.90 14.09 -2.87
C ASP A 11 20.18 13.82 -1.36
N ASP A 12 21.05 12.86 -1.04
CA ASP A 12 21.41 12.45 0.34
C ASP A 12 20.16 12.12 1.19
N LEU A 13 19.21 11.39 0.59
CA LEU A 13 17.93 11.08 1.25
C LEU A 13 18.17 10.22 2.50
N ARG A 14 17.48 10.57 3.59
CA ARG A 14 17.65 9.92 4.91
C ARG A 14 16.50 9.01 5.32
N PHE A 15 15.33 9.20 4.72
CA PHE A 15 14.14 8.40 4.96
C PHE A 15 13.15 8.56 3.81
N GLY A 16 12.21 7.63 3.70
CA GLY A 16 11.07 7.72 2.80
C GLY A 16 9.76 7.86 3.57
N LEU A 17 8.81 8.61 3.00
CA LEU A 17 7.43 8.66 3.47
C LEU A 17 6.52 7.98 2.46
N PHE A 18 5.78 6.98 2.92
CA PHE A 18 4.75 6.29 2.16
C PHE A 18 3.40 6.73 2.73
N LEU A 19 2.65 7.47 1.92
CA LEU A 19 1.50 8.24 2.39
C LEU A 19 0.14 7.57 2.13
N GLY A 20 0.15 6.36 1.57
CA GLY A 20 -1.04 5.66 1.08
C GLY A 20 -0.70 4.68 -0.03
N ASP A 21 -1.68 3.90 -0.46
CA ASP A 21 -1.70 3.12 -1.70
C ASP A 21 -0.47 2.22 -1.91
N GLN A 22 0.07 1.65 -0.83
CA GLN A 22 1.13 0.66 -0.93
C GLN A 22 0.61 -0.66 -1.50
N ILE A 23 -0.68 -0.93 -1.28
CA ILE A 23 -1.44 -1.98 -1.94
C ILE A 23 -2.77 -1.42 -2.46
N TYR A 24 -3.37 -2.15 -3.39
CA TYR A 24 -4.73 -1.92 -3.85
C TYR A 24 -5.54 -3.18 -3.56
N ALA A 25 -6.14 -3.30 -2.38
CA ALA A 25 -6.81 -4.53 -1.96
C ALA A 25 -8.12 -4.81 -2.73
N ASP A 26 -8.74 -3.73 -3.18
CA ASP A 26 -10.02 -3.59 -3.85
C ASP A 26 -9.94 -3.64 -5.40
N VAL A 27 -8.76 -3.40 -5.97
CA VAL A 27 -8.57 -3.44 -7.43
C VAL A 27 -8.04 -4.79 -7.90
N GLU A 28 -8.94 -5.67 -8.35
CA GLU A 28 -8.64 -7.07 -8.77
C GLU A 28 -7.44 -7.19 -9.73
N LYS A 29 -7.30 -6.23 -10.66
CA LYS A 29 -6.25 -6.22 -11.68
C LYS A 29 -4.88 -5.82 -11.15
N GLN A 30 -4.80 -5.22 -9.97
CA GLN A 30 -3.58 -4.65 -9.40
C GLN A 30 -3.08 -5.38 -8.16
N ASN A 31 -3.90 -6.27 -7.60
CA ASN A 31 -3.67 -6.89 -6.29
C ASN A 31 -3.05 -8.29 -6.33
N GLY A 32 -2.93 -8.88 -7.53
CA GLY A 32 -2.34 -10.21 -7.74
C GLY A 32 -3.24 -11.40 -7.37
N LEU A 33 -4.46 -11.15 -6.89
CA LEU A 33 -5.45 -12.18 -6.55
C LEU A 33 -6.48 -12.41 -7.67
N GLY A 34 -6.76 -11.39 -8.48
CA GLY A 34 -7.82 -11.43 -9.48
C GLY A 34 -9.23 -11.37 -8.89
N ARG A 35 -9.35 -10.89 -7.64
CA ARG A 35 -10.60 -10.61 -6.91
C ARG A 35 -10.31 -9.64 -5.76
N ILE A 36 -11.34 -8.99 -5.20
CA ILE A 36 -11.21 -8.13 -4.00
C ILE A 36 -10.79 -8.97 -2.78
N ALA A 37 -9.82 -8.46 -1.99
CA ALA A 37 -9.40 -9.11 -0.75
C ALA A 37 -10.39 -8.84 0.39
N VAL A 38 -10.87 -9.89 1.04
CA VAL A 38 -11.85 -9.79 2.15
C VAL A 38 -11.46 -10.59 3.38
N THR A 39 -10.39 -11.37 3.31
CA THR A 39 -9.83 -12.18 4.41
C THR A 39 -8.39 -11.78 4.72
N LEU A 40 -7.96 -12.03 5.97
CA LEU A 40 -6.60 -11.72 6.41
C LEU A 40 -5.53 -12.37 5.52
N GLU A 41 -5.75 -13.61 5.11
CA GLU A 41 -4.86 -14.36 4.22
C GLU A 41 -4.76 -13.71 2.83
N GLU A 42 -5.88 -13.21 2.29
CA GLU A 42 -5.89 -12.48 1.03
C GLU A 42 -5.13 -11.16 1.14
N TYR A 43 -5.37 -10.37 2.19
CA TYR A 43 -4.61 -9.14 2.44
C TYR A 43 -3.11 -9.40 2.53
N ARG A 44 -2.69 -10.45 3.25
CA ARG A 44 -1.27 -10.86 3.31
C ARG A 44 -0.71 -11.21 1.93
N ALA A 45 -1.48 -11.92 1.10
CA ALA A 45 -1.09 -12.25 -0.26
C ALA A 45 -0.98 -11.02 -1.17
N VAL A 46 -1.86 -10.01 -1.02
CA VAL A 46 -1.74 -8.74 -1.74
C VAL A 46 -0.47 -8.00 -1.34
N TYR A 47 -0.13 -7.92 -0.05
CA TYR A 47 1.13 -7.34 0.42
C TYR A 47 2.35 -8.08 -0.15
N GLU A 48 2.35 -9.41 -0.11
CA GLU A 48 3.42 -10.22 -0.69
C GLU A 48 3.58 -9.95 -2.19
N TYR A 49 2.47 -9.87 -2.92
CA TYR A 49 2.47 -9.54 -4.34
C TYR A 49 3.03 -8.14 -4.62
N ALA A 50 2.57 -7.11 -3.90
CA ALA A 50 3.02 -5.73 -4.09
C ALA A 50 4.51 -5.56 -3.74
N TRP A 51 4.94 -6.11 -2.60
CA TRP A 51 6.30 -5.91 -2.09
C TRP A 51 7.33 -6.84 -2.73
N SER A 52 6.90 -7.93 -3.39
CA SER A 52 7.79 -8.77 -4.18
C SER A 52 8.22 -8.13 -5.51
N ARG A 53 7.57 -7.03 -5.94
CA ARG A 53 7.95 -6.29 -7.15
C ARG A 53 9.41 -5.85 -7.07
N PRO A 54 10.21 -6.02 -8.15
CA PRO A 54 11.65 -5.73 -8.10
C PRO A 54 11.97 -4.33 -7.56
N ALA A 55 11.24 -3.30 -7.99
CA ALA A 55 11.45 -1.93 -7.54
C ALA A 55 11.22 -1.75 -6.02
N MET A 56 10.20 -2.42 -5.47
CA MET A 56 9.93 -2.40 -4.03
C MET A 56 11.02 -3.14 -3.26
N ARG A 57 11.44 -4.32 -3.72
CA ARG A 57 12.52 -5.09 -3.08
C ARG A 57 13.87 -4.36 -3.06
N ALA A 58 14.11 -3.52 -4.05
CA ALA A 58 15.26 -2.62 -4.07
C ALA A 58 15.12 -1.51 -3.02
N LEU A 59 13.99 -0.79 -3.02
CA LEU A 59 13.79 0.39 -2.19
C LEU A 59 13.61 0.11 -0.69
N LEU A 60 12.82 -0.91 -0.33
CA LEU A 60 12.45 -1.21 1.06
C LEU A 60 13.65 -1.37 2.02
N PRO A 61 14.77 -2.03 1.64
CA PRO A 61 15.93 -2.15 2.52
C PRO A 61 16.88 -0.94 2.54
N ASP A 62 16.79 -0.01 1.59
CA ASP A 62 17.81 1.05 1.41
C ASP A 62 17.65 2.23 2.37
N LEU A 63 16.43 2.50 2.83
CA LEU A 63 16.11 3.66 3.68
C LEU A 63 15.12 3.29 4.79
N PRO A 64 15.20 3.95 5.96
CA PRO A 64 14.10 3.95 6.91
C PRO A 64 12.82 4.47 6.25
N LEU A 65 11.74 3.70 6.32
CA LEU A 65 10.45 4.05 5.73
C LEU A 65 9.41 4.27 6.83
N PHE A 66 8.71 5.40 6.76
CA PHE A 66 7.55 5.67 7.59
C PHE A 66 6.31 5.57 6.71
N MET A 67 5.36 4.72 7.13
CA MET A 67 4.19 4.37 6.33
C MET A 67 2.91 4.78 7.05
N THR A 68 1.94 5.26 6.29
CA THR A 68 0.55 5.42 6.71
C THR A 68 -0.35 4.78 5.66
N LEU A 69 -1.56 4.43 6.08
CA LEU A 69 -2.58 3.83 5.21
C LEU A 69 -3.36 4.95 4.52
N ASP A 70 -3.91 4.63 3.36
CA ASP A 70 -4.97 5.36 2.67
C ASP A 70 -6.14 4.40 2.38
N ASP A 71 -7.07 4.82 1.55
CA ASP A 71 -8.31 4.10 1.27
C ASP A 71 -8.12 2.76 0.54
N HIS A 72 -7.25 2.68 -0.47
CA HIS A 72 -7.01 1.43 -1.23
C HIS A 72 -6.33 0.30 -0.43
N GLU A 73 -5.83 0.59 0.78
CA GLU A 73 -5.52 -0.47 1.75
C GLU A 73 -6.76 -1.19 2.30
N VAL A 74 -7.97 -0.70 2.01
CA VAL A 74 -9.27 -1.25 2.43
C VAL A 74 -10.24 -1.32 1.24
N ASP A 75 -10.66 -0.17 0.72
CA ASP A 75 -11.64 0.03 -0.36
C ASP A 75 -11.56 1.49 -0.86
N ASP A 76 -11.69 1.71 -2.16
CA ASP A 76 -11.72 3.04 -2.81
C ASP A 76 -12.68 4.00 -2.07
N ASP A 77 -12.29 5.24 -1.80
CA ASP A 77 -13.12 6.24 -1.08
C ASP A 77 -13.57 5.81 0.35
N TRP A 78 -12.90 4.83 0.97
CA TRP A 78 -13.17 4.44 2.36
C TRP A 78 -12.98 5.60 3.34
N HIS A 79 -13.96 5.80 4.22
CA HIS A 79 -13.87 6.81 5.27
C HIS A 79 -14.65 6.44 6.53
N TRP A 80 -14.18 6.97 7.66
CA TRP A 80 -14.87 6.83 8.93
C TRP A 80 -16.10 7.74 8.99
N ARG A 81 -17.22 7.19 9.46
CA ARG A 81 -18.44 7.95 9.76
C ARG A 81 -18.35 8.69 11.09
N ASP A 82 -17.49 8.24 11.99
CA ASP A 82 -17.35 8.79 13.33
C ASP A 82 -15.88 9.04 13.71
N ALA A 83 -15.66 10.07 14.52
CA ALA A 83 -14.32 10.46 14.97
C ALA A 83 -13.64 9.41 15.85
N GLU A 84 -14.40 8.53 16.50
CA GLU A 84 -13.88 7.42 17.30
C GLU A 84 -13.48 6.20 16.43
N ARG A 85 -13.68 6.27 15.10
CA ARG A 85 -13.30 5.24 14.12
C ARG A 85 -13.91 3.88 14.41
N ARG A 86 -15.20 3.87 14.76
CA ARG A 86 -15.95 2.63 15.04
C ARG A 86 -16.77 2.15 13.86
N TRP A 87 -17.15 3.06 12.96
CA TRP A 87 -18.00 2.81 11.81
C TRP A 87 -17.39 3.42 10.56
N ALA A 88 -17.34 2.66 9.48
CA ALA A 88 -16.83 3.12 8.20
C ALA A 88 -17.85 2.95 7.08
N ASP A 89 -17.74 3.80 6.07
CA ASP A 89 -18.29 3.59 4.74
C ASP A 89 -17.33 2.73 3.93
N ILE A 90 -17.82 1.59 3.44
CA ILE A 90 -17.09 0.65 2.57
C ILE A 90 -17.91 0.54 1.27
N PRO A 91 -17.53 1.20 0.18
CA PRO A 91 -18.40 1.34 -0.98
C PRO A 91 -18.68 0.05 -1.75
N LEU A 92 -17.84 -0.99 -1.66
CA LEU A 92 -18.08 -2.28 -2.33
C LEU A 92 -18.91 -3.27 -1.50
N ALA A 93 -19.34 -2.90 -0.28
CA ALA A 93 -20.14 -3.76 0.59
C ALA A 93 -21.68 -3.73 0.29
N GLN A 94 -22.10 -3.57 -0.97
CA GLN A 94 -23.51 -3.65 -1.39
C GLN A 94 -23.87 -4.98 -2.05
#